data_AF-W4MFR4-F1
#
_entry.id   AF-W4MFR4-F1
#
_cell.length_a   1.000
_cell.length_b   1.000
_cell.length_c   1.000
_cell.angle_alpha   90.00
_cell.angle_beta   90.00
_cell.angle_gamma   90.00
#
_symmetry.space_group_name_H-M   'P 1'
#
loop_
_entity.id
_entity.type
_entity.pdbx_description
1 polymer ?
#
loop_
_entity_poly.entity_id
_entity_poly.type
_entity_poly.pdbx_seq_one_letter_code
_entity_poly.pdbx_strand_id
1 'polypeptide(L)' 'MKSDEEAEDFLEQDLTDYLDLDTFTQVSFEFLPKTKQVNLRFPAPLLAAVRQKAKQEGISYQKYIRRAVEKSLTSDG' A
#
# COMPACT_ATOMS: atom_id res chain seq x y z
N MET A 1 0.80 34.80 -8.69
CA MET A 1 0.43 33.76 -7.70
C MET A 1 -0.97 33.36 -8.08
N LYS A 2 -1.24 32.08 -8.37
CA LYS A 2 -2.63 31.65 -8.58
C LYS A 2 -3.35 31.78 -7.23
N SER A 3 -4.55 32.35 -7.24
CA SER A 3 -5.42 32.38 -6.06
C SER A 3 -5.87 30.95 -5.73
N ASP A 4 -6.17 30.66 -4.46
CA ASP A 4 -6.76 29.36 -4.09
C ASP A 4 -8.08 29.11 -4.86
N GLU A 5 -8.85 30.17 -5.11
CA GLU A 5 -10.11 30.14 -5.89
C GLU A 5 -9.88 29.72 -7.36
N GLU A 6 -8.84 30.24 -8.02
CA GLU A 6 -8.48 29.82 -9.38
C GLU A 6 -7.98 28.37 -9.44
N ALA A 7 -7.45 27.84 -8.34
CA ALA A 7 -7.02 26.45 -8.27
C ALA A 7 -8.22 25.51 -8.10
N GLU A 8 -9.23 25.90 -7.32
CA GLU A 8 -10.48 25.16 -7.17
C GLU A 8 -11.24 25.10 -8.50
N ASP A 9 -11.44 26.23 -9.18
CA ASP A 9 -12.10 26.29 -10.49
C ASP A 9 -11.40 25.41 -11.54
N PHE A 10 -10.06 25.34 -11.50
CA PHE A 10 -9.27 24.49 -12.39
C PHE A 10 -9.42 22.99 -12.07
N LEU A 11 -9.75 22.61 -10.84
CA LEU A 11 -9.93 21.20 -10.46
C LEU A 11 -11.35 20.68 -10.78
N GLU A 12 -12.32 21.56 -11.01
CA GLU A 12 -13.71 21.17 -11.33
C GLU A 12 -13.91 20.70 -12.77
N GLN A 13 -13.00 21.04 -13.69
CA GLN A 13 -13.09 20.61 -15.09
C GLN A 13 -12.65 19.15 -15.27
N ASP A 14 -12.95 18.58 -16.44
CA ASP A 14 -12.42 17.26 -16.82
C ASP A 14 -10.90 17.33 -17.01
N LEU A 15 -10.18 16.45 -16.32
CA LEU A 15 -8.72 16.39 -16.34
C LEU A 15 -8.17 15.19 -17.12
N THR A 16 -9.02 14.40 -17.78
CA THR A 16 -8.63 13.14 -18.43
C THR A 16 -7.45 13.32 -19.41
N ASP A 17 -7.46 14.40 -20.20
CA ASP A 17 -6.40 14.70 -21.18
C ASP A 17 -5.05 15.06 -20.53
N TYR A 18 -5.03 15.40 -19.24
CA TYR A 18 -3.83 15.72 -18.47
C TYR A 18 -3.31 14.53 -17.66
N LEU A 19 -4.02 13.39 -17.65
CA LEU A 19 -3.67 12.20 -16.87
C LEU A 19 -3.17 11.08 -17.77
N ASP A 20 -1.90 10.68 -17.60
CA ASP A 20 -1.34 9.51 -18.26
C ASP A 20 -1.53 8.26 -17.37
N LEU A 21 -2.62 7.53 -17.63
CA LEU A 21 -2.99 6.32 -16.88
C LEU A 21 -1.95 5.20 -16.97
N ASP A 22 -1.13 5.16 -18.03
CA ASP A 22 -0.10 4.12 -18.20
C ASP A 22 1.05 4.28 -17.20
N THR A 23 1.20 5.47 -16.62
CA THR A 23 2.18 5.75 -15.56
C THR A 23 1.64 5.50 -14.15
N PHE A 24 0.36 5.17 -14.02
CA PHE A 24 -0.25 4.99 -12.70
C PHE A 24 0.28 3.71 -12.07
N THR A 25 0.55 3.78 -10.76
CA THR A 25 0.90 2.60 -9.97
C THR A 25 -0.21 2.31 -8.97
N GLN A 26 -0.65 1.06 -8.93
CA GLN A 26 -1.64 0.63 -7.96
C GLN A 26 -1.07 0.76 -6.54
N VAL A 27 -1.62 1.69 -5.77
CA VAL A 27 -1.27 1.89 -4.36
C VAL A 27 -2.39 1.35 -3.48
N SER A 28 -2.06 0.47 -2.53
CA SER A 28 -3.01 0.01 -1.51
C SER A 28 -2.90 0.91 -0.27
N PHE A 29 -3.87 1.79 -0.06
CA PHE A 29 -4.01 2.54 1.18
C PHE A 29 -4.57 1.62 2.27
N GLU A 30 -3.90 1.61 3.42
CA GLU A 30 -4.17 0.82 4.63
C GLU A 30 -4.90 -0.53 4.51
N PHE A 31 -4.19 -1.58 4.91
CA PHE A 31 -4.78 -2.87 5.26
C PHE A 31 -5.94 -2.71 6.26
N LEU A 32 -6.92 -3.62 6.16
CA LEU A 32 -8.05 -3.71 7.09
C LEU A 32 -7.61 -3.44 8.55
N PRO A 33 -8.46 -2.77 9.36
CA PRO A 33 -8.11 -2.36 10.71
C PRO A 33 -7.59 -3.55 11.55
N LYS A 34 -6.55 -3.29 12.35
CA LYS A 34 -5.86 -4.31 13.17
C LYS A 34 -6.69 -4.68 14.41
N THR A 35 -7.83 -5.33 14.22
CA THR A 35 -8.82 -5.58 15.28
C THR A 35 -8.49 -6.79 16.16
N LYS A 36 -7.61 -7.70 15.72
CA LYS A 36 -7.24 -8.92 16.44
C LYS A 36 -5.74 -9.19 16.40
N GLN A 37 -5.21 -9.79 17.48
CA GLN A 37 -3.82 -10.23 17.57
C GLN A 37 -3.68 -11.70 17.16
N VAL A 38 -2.52 -12.08 16.63
CA VAL A 38 -2.15 -13.46 16.33
C VAL A 38 -0.80 -13.76 16.98
N ASN A 39 -0.72 -14.87 17.72
CA ASN A 39 0.52 -15.38 18.29
C ASN A 39 1.05 -16.54 17.44
N LEU A 40 2.23 -16.38 16.83
CA LEU A 40 2.83 -17.36 15.92
C LEU A 40 4.30 -17.59 16.26
N ARG A 41 4.78 -18.81 16.01
CA ARG A 41 6.21 -19.14 16.08
C ARG A 41 6.82 -19.11 14.67
N PHE A 42 7.99 -18.49 14.57
CA PHE A 42 8.77 -18.42 13.33
C PHE A 42 10.16 -19.00 13.56
N PRO A 43 10.68 -19.82 12.63
CA PRO A 43 12.11 -20.11 12.59
C PRO A 43 12.92 -18.80 12.48
N ALA A 44 14.02 -18.70 13.21
CA ALA A 44 14.86 -17.49 13.21
C ALA A 44 15.32 -17.07 11.79
N PRO A 45 15.74 -17.99 10.90
CA PRO A 45 16.12 -17.62 9.53
C PRO A 45 14.96 -17.04 8.73
N LEU A 46 13.75 -17.56 8.91
CA LEU A 46 12.55 -17.07 8.23
C LEU A 46 12.20 -15.65 8.69
N LEU A 47 12.24 -15.40 10.00
CA LEU A 47 11.97 -14.06 10.53
C LEU A 47 13.01 -13.04 10.06
N ALA A 48 14.27 -13.43 9.93
CA ALA A 48 15.32 -12.58 9.38
C ALA A 48 15.05 -12.21 7.91
N ALA A 49 14.68 -13.19 7.08
CA ALA A 49 14.32 -12.96 5.68
C ALA A 49 13.11 -12.02 5.53
N VAL A 50 12.07 -12.21 6.34
CA VAL A 50 10.88 -11.34 6.38
C VAL A 50 11.27 -9.90 6.73
N ARG A 51 12.13 -9.71 7.73
CA ARG A 51 12.61 -8.37 8.13
C ARG A 51 13.43 -7.70 7.03
N GLN A 52 14.27 -8.46 6.34
CA GLN A 52 15.06 -7.96 5.22
C GLN A 52 14.17 -7.47 4.07
N LYS A 53 13.19 -8.30 3.67
CA LYS A 53 12.21 -7.92 2.63
C LYS A 53 11.38 -6.70 3.01
N ALA A 54 10.88 -6.66 4.24
CA ALA A 54 10.13 -5.50 4.72
C ALA A 54 10.95 -4.20 4.69
N LYS A 55 12.25 -4.27 5.05
CA LYS A 55 13.17 -3.13 4.98
C LYS A 55 13.40 -2.66 3.54
N GLN A 56 13.59 -3.59 2.59
CA GLN A 56 13.76 -3.26 1.17
C GLN A 56 12.54 -2.50 0.62
N GLU A 57 11.36 -2.78 1.16
CA GLU A 57 10.10 -2.15 0.74
C GLU A 57 9.67 -0.95 1.60
N GLY A 58 10.48 -0.54 2.57
CA GLY A 58 10.17 0.61 3.42
C GLY A 58 8.96 0.42 4.34
N ILE A 59 8.57 -0.83 4.64
CA ILE A 59 7.42 -1.14 5.51
C ILE A 59 7.83 -1.91 6.76
N SER A 60 6.99 -1.89 7.80
CA SER A 60 7.25 -2.72 8.98
C SER A 60 7.10 -4.22 8.66
N TYR A 61 7.87 -5.07 9.32
CA TYR A 61 7.79 -6.52 9.11
C TYR A 61 6.40 -7.09 9.41
N GLN A 62 5.66 -6.51 10.35
CA GLN A 62 4.26 -6.87 10.62
C GLN A 62 3.34 -6.52 9.45
N LYS A 63 3.56 -5.35 8.82
CA LYS A 63 2.82 -4.91 7.63
C LYS A 63 3.11 -5.85 6.44
N TYR A 64 4.36 -6.25 6.29
CA TYR A 64 4.77 -7.25 5.30
C TYR A 64 4.06 -8.60 5.50
N ILE A 65 4.06 -9.14 6.73
CA ILE A 65 3.37 -10.42 7.05
C ILE A 65 1.88 -10.32 6.73
N ARG A 66 1.20 -9.25 7.16
CA ARG A 66 -0.22 -9.07 6.89
C ARG A 66 -0.52 -9.07 5.39
N ARG A 67 0.25 -8.27 4.62
CA ARG A 67 0.10 -8.22 3.16
C ARG A 67 0.33 -9.57 2.50
N ALA A 68 1.30 -10.35 2.98
CA ALA A 68 1.56 -11.70 2.45
C ALA A 68 0.36 -12.62 2.68
N VAL A 69 -0.25 -12.58 3.87
CA VAL A 69 -1.46 -13.35 4.18
C VAL A 69 -2.64 -12.90 3.33
N GLU A 70 -2.89 -11.59 3.22
CA GLU A 70 -3.98 -11.08 2.37
C GLU A 70 -3.80 -11.50 0.91
N LYS A 71 -2.60 -11.35 0.34
CA LYS A 71 -2.30 -11.81 -1.02
C LYS A 71 -2.58 -13.30 -1.19
N SER A 72 -2.20 -14.14 -0.21
CA SER A 72 -2.49 -15.57 -0.29
C SER A 72 -3.99 -15.90 -0.29
N LEU A 73 -4.82 -15.04 0.31
CA LEU A 73 -6.27 -15.24 0.37
C LEU A 73 -7.01 -14.62 -0.84
N THR A 74 -6.43 -13.63 -1.50
CA THR A 74 -7.03 -13.00 -2.69
C THR A 74 -6.58 -13.63 -4.01
N SER A 75 -5.51 -14.42 -4.01
CA SER A 75 -4.97 -15.06 -5.23
C SER A 75 -5.64 -16.41 -5.56
N ASP A 76 -6.57 -16.88 -4.72
CA ASP A 76 -7.37 -18.11 -4.92
C ASP A 76 -8.79 -17.80 -5.44
N GLY A 77 -8.93 -16.79 -6.30
CA GLY A 77 -10.19 -16.39 -6.94
C GLY A 77 -10.27 -16.81 -8.41
#